data_AF-A0AAJ2RXC1-F1
#
_entry.id   AF-A0AAJ2RXC1-F1
#
_cell.length_a   1.000
_cell.length_b   1.000
_cell.length_c   1.000
_cell.angle_alpha   90.00
_cell.angle_beta   90.00
_cell.angle_gamma   90.00
#
_symmetry.space_group_name_H-M   'P 1'
#
loop_
_entity.id
_entity.type
_entity.pdbx_description
1 polymer ?
#
loop_
_entity_poly.entity_id
_entity_poly.type
_entity_poly.pdbx_seq_one_letter_code
_entity_poly.pdbx_strand_id
1 'polypeptide(L)'
;MLALSIVSPHGSNIASGKKTLEVRSWRPESLPIRDLLIVENSHFLSADNPVDPDGRAVAIVDVEEIHEWQPSEVKAACSNGWEPGYLAWCLSNVRPITNNPVFNNVAVPAKRKLYEVELVQF
;
A
#
# COMPACT_ATOMS: atom_id res chain seq x y z
N MET A 1 2.13 -4.13 13.47
CA MET A 1 2.84 -3.42 12.39
C MET A 1 1.79 -2.75 11.54
N LEU A 2 1.98 -1.47 11.24
CA LEU A 2 1.05 -0.70 10.43
C LEU A 2 1.05 -1.21 8.98
N ALA A 3 -0.14 -1.32 8.39
CA ALA A 3 -0.33 -1.81 7.04
C ALA A 3 -1.27 -0.94 6.21
N LEU A 4 -1.11 -1.01 4.90
CA LEU A 4 -1.97 -0.40 3.90
C LEU A 4 -2.35 -1.43 2.83
N SER A 5 -3.65 -1.55 2.57
CA SER A 5 -4.18 -2.42 1.51
C SER A 5 -4.18 -1.72 0.15
N ILE A 6 -3.71 -2.42 -0.88
CA ILE A 6 -3.59 -1.93 -2.25
C ILE A 6 -4.12 -2.99 -3.22
N VAL A 7 -5.03 -2.60 -4.11
CA VAL A 7 -5.62 -3.54 -5.07
C VAL A 7 -4.59 -3.96 -6.12
N SER A 8 -4.59 -5.24 -6.47
CA SER A 8 -3.75 -5.80 -7.53
C SER A 8 -4.00 -5.10 -8.88
N PRO A 9 -2.95 -4.84 -9.69
CA PRO A 9 -1.55 -5.23 -9.51
C PRO A 9 -0.68 -4.16 -8.82
N HIS A 10 -1.28 -3.17 -8.16
CA HIS A 10 -0.55 -1.99 -7.71
C HIS A 10 0.40 -2.28 -6.54
N GLY A 11 0.09 -3.24 -5.66
CA GLY A 11 1.00 -3.66 -4.59
C GLY A 11 2.27 -4.30 -5.16
N SER A 12 2.12 -5.18 -6.15
CA SER A 12 3.23 -5.79 -6.88
C SER A 12 4.01 -4.77 -7.73
N ASN A 13 3.35 -3.75 -8.28
CA ASN A 13 4.05 -2.63 -8.92
C ASN A 13 4.88 -1.82 -7.92
N ILE A 14 4.43 -1.66 -6.68
CA ILE A 14 5.23 -1.03 -5.62
C ILE A 14 6.41 -1.92 -5.28
N ALA A 15 6.18 -3.21 -5.02
CA ALA A 15 7.24 -4.16 -4.69
C ALA A 15 8.33 -4.27 -5.77
N SER A 16 8.00 -4.06 -7.05
CA SER A 16 8.98 -4.04 -8.14
C SER A 16 9.66 -2.68 -8.35
N GLY A 17 9.30 -1.64 -7.59
CA GLY A 17 9.79 -0.27 -7.76
C GLY A 17 9.19 0.47 -8.95
N LYS A 18 8.22 -0.13 -9.66
CA LYS A 18 7.55 0.48 -10.82
C LYS A 18 6.58 1.59 -10.40
N LYS A 19 5.86 1.41 -9.30
CA LYS A 19 4.96 2.40 -8.70
C LYS A 19 5.65 3.02 -7.49
N THR A 20 5.96 4.30 -7.58
CA THR A 20 6.68 5.05 -6.54
C THR A 20 5.79 6.04 -5.79
N LEU A 21 4.56 6.26 -6.28
CA LEU A 21 3.56 7.10 -5.62
C LEU A 21 2.29 6.31 -5.37
N GLU A 22 1.75 6.40 -4.15
CA GLU A 22 0.41 5.92 -3.85
C GLU A 22 -0.59 7.09 -3.83
N VAL A 23 -1.75 6.94 -4.46
CA VAL A 23 -2.71 8.05 -4.61
C VAL A 23 -3.91 7.80 -3.71
N ARG A 24 -4.20 8.76 -2.82
CA ARG A 24 -5.31 8.65 -1.86
C ARG A 24 -6.05 9.97 -1.72
N SER A 25 -7.34 9.91 -1.45
CA SER A 25 -8.18 11.06 -1.10
C SER A 25 -8.05 11.50 0.37
N TRP A 26 -7.09 10.94 1.10
CA TRP A 26 -6.88 11.20 2.51
C TRP A 26 -5.38 11.08 2.85
N ARG A 27 -5.00 11.62 4.01
CA ARG A 27 -3.64 11.62 4.54
C ARG A 27 -3.60 10.91 5.91
N PRO A 28 -2.47 10.31 6.30
CA PRO A 28 -2.31 9.74 7.62
C PRO A 28 -2.19 10.84 8.68
N GLU A 29 -2.26 10.47 9.95
CA GLU A 29 -2.17 11.41 11.07
C GLU A 29 -0.76 12.00 11.23
N SER A 30 0.28 11.23 10.91
CA SER A 30 1.67 11.63 11.07
C SER A 30 2.56 11.14 9.92
N LEU A 31 3.66 11.86 9.70
CA LEU A 31 4.77 11.50 8.80
C LEU A 31 6.11 11.69 9.53
N PRO A 32 7.17 10.96 9.14
CA PRO A 32 7.16 9.87 8.16
C PRO A 32 6.48 8.60 8.71
N ILE A 33 5.90 7.78 7.83
CA ILE A 33 5.53 6.40 8.21
C ILE A 33 6.70 5.51 7.86
N ARG A 34 7.29 4.86 8.85
CA ARG A 34 8.36 3.88 8.67
C ARG A 34 7.81 2.47 8.70
N ASP A 35 8.41 1.60 7.88
CA ASP A 35 8.12 0.17 7.86
C ASP A 35 6.62 -0.15 7.63
N LEU A 36 5.97 0.58 6.73
CA LEU A 36 4.58 0.35 6.34
C LEU A 36 4.48 -0.95 5.52
N LEU A 37 3.70 -1.91 6.01
CA LEU A 37 3.43 -3.14 5.28
C LEU A 37 2.43 -2.87 4.14
N ILE A 38 2.81 -3.22 2.92
CA ILE A 38 1.89 -3.22 1.77
C ILE A 38 1.27 -4.60 1.65
N VAL A 39 -0.06 -4.64 1.76
CA VAL A 39 -0.89 -5.83 1.57
C VAL A 39 -1.63 -5.69 0.24
N GLU A 40 -1.33 -6.56 -0.71
CA GLU A 40 -2.02 -6.59 -2.00
C GLU A 40 -3.29 -7.45 -1.90
N ASN A 41 -4.39 -6.94 -2.45
CA ASN A 41 -5.68 -7.62 -2.38
C ASN A 41 -6.43 -7.58 -3.74
N SER A 42 -7.49 -8.37 -3.87
CA SER A 42 -8.09 -8.68 -5.19
C SER A 42 -9.14 -7.66 -5.67
N HIS A 43 -9.71 -6.86 -4.77
CA HIS A 43 -10.84 -5.97 -5.05
C HIS A 43 -10.83 -4.70 -4.19
N PHE A 44 -11.54 -3.65 -4.61
CA PHE A 44 -11.64 -2.45 -3.79
C PHE A 44 -12.47 -2.70 -2.52
N LEU A 45 -11.93 -2.28 -1.37
CA LEU A 45 -12.61 -2.37 -0.08
C LEU A 45 -13.53 -1.17 0.14
N SER A 46 -14.73 -1.42 0.64
CA SER A 46 -15.78 -0.42 0.89
C SER A 46 -16.35 -0.56 2.30
N ALA A 47 -17.25 0.35 2.71
CA ALA A 47 -17.93 0.20 4.01
C ALA A 47 -18.70 -1.12 4.12
N ASP A 48 -19.33 -1.54 3.03
CA ASP A 48 -20.13 -2.77 2.97
C ASP A 48 -19.26 -4.03 2.83
N ASN A 49 -18.06 -3.89 2.24
CA ASN A 49 -17.08 -4.97 2.12
C ASN A 49 -15.70 -4.51 2.59
N PRO A 50 -15.46 -4.44 3.92
CA PRO A 50 -14.30 -3.75 4.47
C PRO A 50 -13.04 -4.62 4.57
N VAL A 51 -13.14 -5.93 4.30
CA VAL A 51 -12.04 -6.89 4.47
C VAL A 51 -11.96 -7.85 3.28
N ASP A 52 -10.74 -8.08 2.77
CA ASP A 52 -10.41 -9.19 1.89
C ASP A 52 -9.52 -10.17 2.67
N PRO A 53 -10.01 -11.38 3.02
CA PRO A 53 -9.26 -12.32 3.85
C PRO A 53 -8.02 -12.88 3.14
N ASP A 54 -7.99 -12.88 1.81
CA ASP A 54 -6.97 -13.51 0.98
C ASP A 54 -5.85 -12.53 0.57
N GLY A 55 -5.75 -11.40 1.28
CA GLY A 55 -4.69 -10.42 1.06
C GLY A 55 -3.29 -11.02 1.25
N ARG A 56 -2.31 -10.46 0.55
CA ARG A 56 -0.92 -10.93 0.56
C ARG A 56 0.03 -9.80 0.85
N ALA A 57 0.91 -9.96 1.84
CA ALA A 57 2.01 -9.03 2.05
C ALA A 57 2.98 -9.07 0.85
N VAL A 58 3.29 -7.91 0.27
CA VAL A 58 4.13 -7.82 -0.94
C VAL A 58 5.37 -6.95 -0.78
N ALA A 59 5.35 -5.96 0.11
CA ALA A 59 6.49 -5.10 0.37
C ALA A 59 6.38 -4.45 1.75
N ILE A 60 7.52 -3.98 2.26
CA ILE A 60 7.60 -3.00 3.34
C ILE A 60 8.15 -1.71 2.72
N VAL A 61 7.55 -0.57 3.02
CA VAL A 61 7.95 0.74 2.44
C VAL A 61 7.99 1.81 3.53
N ASP A 62 8.66 2.92 3.24
CA ASP A 62 8.52 4.15 4.02
C ASP A 62 7.66 5.15 3.23
N VAL A 63 6.89 5.99 3.94
CA VAL A 63 6.17 7.15 3.39
C VAL A 63 6.79 8.40 4.00
N GLU A 64 7.58 9.13 3.22
CA GLU A 64 8.36 10.27 3.73
C GLU A 64 7.58 11.58 3.66
N GLU A 65 6.87 11.80 2.56
CA GLU A 65 6.12 13.02 2.31
C GLU A 65 4.80 12.75 1.58
N ILE A 66 3.90 13.72 1.67
CA ILE A 66 2.62 13.74 0.96
C ILE A 66 2.42 15.13 0.39
N HIS A 67 2.03 15.20 -0.89
CA HIS A 67 1.68 16.44 -1.58
C HIS A 67 0.44 16.25 -2.46
N GLU A 68 -0.07 17.36 -3.00
CA GLU A 68 -1.14 17.32 -3.99
C GLU A 68 -0.67 16.56 -5.24
N TRP A 69 -1.43 15.55 -5.65
CA TRP A 69 -1.07 14.74 -6.81
C TRP A 69 -1.11 15.58 -8.08
N GLN A 70 -0.07 15.48 -8.90
CA GLN A 70 0.09 16.28 -10.11
C GLN A 70 -0.22 15.49 -11.40
N PRO A 71 -0.69 16.14 -12.48
CA PRO A 71 -0.89 15.46 -13.77
C PRO A 71 0.36 14.79 -14.34
N SER A 72 1.55 15.34 -14.06
CA SER A 72 2.84 14.76 -14.48
C SER A 72 3.20 13.45 -13.76
N GLU A 73 2.50 13.12 -12.68
CA GLU A 73 2.82 11.99 -11.78
C GLU A 73 1.99 10.73 -12.07
N VAL A 74 1.08 10.77 -13.05
CA VAL A 74 0.22 9.64 -13.44
C VAL A 74 1.03 8.36 -13.67
N LYS A 75 2.17 8.48 -14.36
CA LYS A 75 3.07 7.35 -14.64
C LYS A 75 3.71 6.79 -13.37
N ALA A 76 4.21 7.66 -12.48
CA ALA A 76 4.83 7.24 -11.21
C ALA A 76 3.81 6.59 -10.26
N ALA A 77 2.54 7.00 -10.34
CA ALA A 77 1.44 6.37 -9.64
C ALA A 77 0.93 5.07 -10.29
N CYS A 78 1.41 4.72 -11.48
CA CYS A 78 0.83 3.67 -12.33
C CYS A 78 -0.70 3.82 -12.49
N SER A 79 -1.18 5.06 -12.59
CA SER A 79 -2.61 5.36 -12.77
C SER A 79 -2.95 5.47 -14.26
N ASN A 80 -4.24 5.30 -14.61
CA ASN A 80 -4.76 5.51 -15.96
C ASN A 80 -5.09 6.98 -16.25
N GLY A 81 -5.12 7.84 -15.23
CA GLY A 81 -5.45 9.25 -15.37
C GLY A 81 -5.13 10.01 -14.09
N TRP A 82 -5.34 11.32 -14.12
CA TRP A 82 -5.21 12.23 -12.98
C TRP A 82 -6.57 12.84 -12.63
N GLU A 83 -6.79 13.11 -11.35
CA GLU A 83 -7.98 13.81 -10.84
C GLU A 83 -7.59 14.79 -9.73
N PRO A 84 -8.11 16.03 -9.73
CA PRO A 84 -7.82 17.00 -8.67
C PRO A 84 -8.37 16.55 -7.31
N GLY A 85 -7.78 17.05 -6.22
CA GLY A 85 -8.21 16.75 -4.85
C GLY A 85 -7.67 15.45 -4.26
N TYR A 86 -6.85 14.71 -5.01
CA TYR A 86 -6.11 13.55 -4.51
C TYR A 86 -4.69 13.93 -4.10
N LEU A 87 -4.13 13.12 -3.21
CA LEU A 87 -2.79 13.28 -2.65
C LEU A 87 -1.88 12.16 -3.13
N ALA A 88 -0.65 12.51 -3.50
CA ALA A 88 0.42 11.58 -3.78
C ALA A 88 1.20 11.32 -2.49
N TRP A 89 1.30 10.05 -2.11
CA TRP A 89 2.13 9.57 -1.02
C TRP A 89 3.44 9.06 -1.60
N CYS A 90 4.55 9.70 -1.27
CA CYS A 90 5.87 9.35 -1.78
C CYS A 90 6.39 8.09 -1.09
N LEU A 91 6.51 7.00 -1.86
CA LEU A 91 7.00 5.71 -1.38
C LEU A 91 8.52 5.63 -1.55
N SER A 92 9.22 5.30 -0.47
CA SER A 92 10.67 5.12 -0.48
C SER A 92 11.08 3.85 0.29
N ASN A 93 12.37 3.52 0.27
CA ASN A 93 12.93 2.39 1.00
C ASN A 93 12.13 1.07 0.79
N VAL A 94 11.75 0.83 -0.47
CA VAL A 94 10.92 -0.33 -0.85
C VAL A 94 11.72 -1.60 -0.64
N ARG A 95 11.21 -2.46 0.25
CA ARG A 95 11.76 -3.77 0.58
C ARG A 95 10.76 -4.83 0.15
N PRO A 96 10.95 -5.47 -1.02
CA PRO A 96 10.04 -6.48 -1.51
C PRO A 96 10.00 -7.68 -0.56
N ILE A 97 8.82 -8.21 -0.29
CA ILE A 97 8.66 -9.43 0.49
C ILE A 97 8.76 -10.61 -0.48
N THR A 98 9.98 -11.11 -0.67
CA THR A 98 10.27 -12.32 -1.45
C THR A 98 10.81 -13.40 -0.52
N ASN A 99 10.21 -14.59 -0.58
CA ASN A 99 10.65 -15.75 0.20
C ASN A 99 10.80 -15.48 1.72
N ASN A 100 9.96 -14.62 2.31
CA ASN A 100 10.03 -14.30 3.72
C ASN A 100 9.30 -15.37 4.55
N PRO A 101 9.94 -16.04 5.52
CA PRO A 101 9.33 -17.14 6.26
C PRO A 101 8.10 -16.73 7.08
N VAL A 102 7.98 -15.46 7.47
CA VAL A 102 6.83 -14.95 8.25
C VAL A 102 5.60 -14.72 7.35
N PHE A 103 5.82 -14.35 6.09
CA PHE A 103 4.74 -14.00 5.15
C PHE A 103 4.49 -15.06 4.07
N ASN A 104 5.40 -16.03 3.92
CA ASN A 104 5.25 -17.12 2.96
C ASN A 104 4.05 -17.99 3.35
N ASN A 105 3.12 -18.17 2.42
CA ASN A 105 1.89 -18.96 2.59
C ASN A 105 0.96 -18.51 3.73
N VAL A 106 1.14 -17.29 4.26
CA VAL A 106 0.25 -16.72 5.27
C VAL A 106 -0.58 -15.62 4.61
N ALA A 107 -1.90 -15.82 4.57
CA ALA A 107 -2.82 -14.76 4.19
C ALA A 107 -2.77 -13.64 5.23
N VAL A 108 -2.65 -12.41 4.77
CA VAL A 108 -2.71 -11.21 5.59
C VAL A 108 -4.00 -10.47 5.22
N PRO A 109 -5.06 -10.51 6.06
CA PRO A 109 -6.32 -9.89 5.72
C PRO A 109 -6.15 -8.40 5.42
N ALA A 110 -6.55 -8.00 4.21
CA ALA A 110 -6.51 -6.62 3.77
C ALA A 110 -7.73 -5.89 4.35
N LYS A 111 -7.50 -4.73 4.98
CA LYS A 111 -8.56 -3.90 5.59
C LYS A 111 -8.53 -2.48 5.05
N ARG A 112 -9.61 -1.72 5.29
CA ARG A 112 -9.68 -0.29 4.94
C ARG A 112 -8.70 0.56 5.75
N LYS A 113 -8.29 1.68 5.14
CA LYS A 113 -7.43 2.70 5.76
C LYS A 113 -6.09 2.10 6.22
N LEU A 114 -5.39 2.77 7.13
CA LEU A 114 -4.27 2.18 7.86
C LEU A 114 -4.82 1.30 8.97
N TYR A 115 -4.18 0.15 9.19
CA TYR A 115 -4.58 -0.81 10.23
C TYR A 115 -3.36 -1.55 10.76
N GLU A 116 -3.48 -2.05 11.99
CA GLU A 116 -2.46 -2.90 12.58
C GLU A 116 -2.61 -4.36 12.12
N VAL A 117 -1.47 -4.96 11.77
CA VAL A 117 -1.29 -6.39 11.54
C VAL A 117 -0.46 -6.95 12.69
N GLU A 118 -1.01 -7.95 13.36
CA GLU A 118 -0.29 -8.77 14.32
C GLU A 118 0.41 -9.91 13.57
N LEU A 119 1.74 -9.93 13.63
CA LEU A 119 2.51 -11.06 13.14
C LEU A 119 2.71 -12.02 14.31
N VAL A 120 1.99 -13.13 14.30
CA VAL A 120 2.24 -14.20 15.26
C VAL A 120 3.44 -14.99 14.74
N GLN A 121 4.56 -14.94 15.47
CA GLN A 121 5.68 -15.84 15.22
C GLN A 121 5.23 -17.25 15.62
N PHE A 122 5.24 -18.19 14.68
CA PHE A 122 5.09 -19.62 14.98
C PHE A 122 6.45 -20.27 15.21
#